data_AF-A0A969HC74-F1
#
_entry.id   AF-A0A969HC74-F1
#
_cell.length_a   1.000
_cell.length_b   1.000
_cell.length_c   1.000
_cell.angle_alpha   90.00
_cell.angle_beta   90.00
_cell.angle_gamma   90.00
#
_symmetry.space_group_name_H-M   'P 1'
#
loop_
_entity.id
_entity.type
_entity.pdbx_description
1 polymer ?
#
loop_
_entity_poly.entity_id
_entity_poly.type
_entity_poly.pdbx_seq_one_letter_code
_entity_poly.pdbx_strand_id
1 'polypeptide(L)'
;MGEGTLTQTGPNLAELGYKGRCALVTNEPVGRHHAAPLLASLSAAGFEPVCLTIPDGEPFKTLETVAGLYEQLVEAKLDRRSPIIALGGGVLGDTTGFAAATYLRGVPFVQIPTTLL
;
A
#
# COMPACT_ATOMS: atom_id res chain seq x y z
N MET A 1 -8.81 13.90 -6.02
CA MET A 1 -8.10 13.70 -4.73
C MET A 1 -8.29 14.95 -3.91
N GLY A 2 -8.82 14.86 -2.69
CA GLY A 2 -8.96 16.04 -1.83
C GLY A 2 -7.59 16.57 -1.43
N GLU A 3 -7.47 17.89 -1.23
CA GLU A 3 -6.25 18.43 -0.62
C GLU A 3 -6.05 17.82 0.77
N GLY A 4 -4.85 17.29 1.03
CA GLY A 4 -4.49 16.72 2.33
C GLY A 4 -4.78 15.24 2.56
N THR A 5 -5.33 14.48 1.59
CA THR A 5 -5.64 13.05 1.82
C THR A 5 -4.39 12.22 2.17
N LEU A 6 -3.24 12.50 1.53
CA LEU A 6 -1.98 11.82 1.80
C LEU A 6 -1.43 12.14 3.20
N THR A 7 -1.60 13.37 3.68
CA THR A 7 -1.07 13.79 4.98
C THR A 7 -1.92 13.32 6.16
N GLN A 8 -3.21 13.03 5.92
CA GLN A 8 -4.12 12.49 6.93
C GLN A 8 -4.14 10.96 6.99
N THR A 9 -3.48 10.25 6.07
CA THR A 9 -3.54 8.78 6.04
C THR A 9 -2.97 8.15 7.30
N GLY A 10 -1.82 8.62 7.80
CA GLY A 10 -1.23 8.15 9.05
C GLY A 10 -2.15 8.35 10.26
N PRO A 11 -2.58 9.59 10.57
CA PRO A 11 -3.52 9.87 11.65
C PRO A 11 -4.80 9.03 11.58
N ASN A 12 -5.44 8.94 10.41
CA ASN A 12 -6.67 8.17 10.24
C ASN A 12 -6.47 6.68 10.55
N LEU A 13 -5.35 6.08 10.13
CA LEU A 13 -5.06 4.68 10.45
C LEU A 13 -4.77 4.46 11.93
N ALA A 14 -4.09 5.41 12.58
CA ALA A 14 -3.85 5.36 14.02
C ALA A 14 -5.17 5.47 14.81
N GLU A 15 -6.09 6.34 14.40
CA GLU A 15 -7.43 6.48 15.01
C GLU A 15 -8.28 5.20 14.86
N LEU A 16 -8.12 4.48 13.74
CA LEU A 16 -8.74 3.18 13.53
C LEU A 16 -8.08 2.04 14.36
N GLY A 17 -7.03 2.35 15.13
CA GLY A 17 -6.35 1.42 16.03
C GLY A 17 -5.22 0.60 15.40
N TYR A 18 -4.83 0.91 14.15
CA TYR A 18 -3.66 0.30 13.52
C TYR A 18 -2.36 0.94 14.03
N LYS A 19 -1.29 0.15 14.07
CA LYS A 19 0.04 0.58 14.53
C LYS A 19 1.12 -0.38 14.05
N GLY A 20 2.38 0.03 14.17
CA GLY A 20 3.53 -0.82 13.84
C GLY A 20 3.82 -0.83 12.33
N ARG A 21 4.21 -1.99 11.80
CA ARG A 21 4.63 -2.13 10.39
C ARG A 21 3.45 -2.01 9.44
N CYS A 22 3.65 -1.29 8.34
CA CYS A 22 2.71 -1.21 7.23
C CYS A 22 3.46 -1.19 5.89
N ALA A 23 2.79 -1.61 4.81
CA ALA A 23 3.34 -1.51 3.46
C ALA A 23 2.64 -0.42 2.67
N LEU A 24 3.42 0.44 2.02
CA LEU A 24 2.97 1.24 0.89
C LEU A 24 3.35 0.50 -0.40
N VAL A 25 2.38 0.07 -1.18
CA VAL A 25 2.57 -0.55 -2.49
C VAL A 25 2.26 0.47 -3.58
N THR A 26 3.19 0.67 -4.49
CA THR A 26 3.05 1.60 -5.61
C THR A 26 3.83 1.13 -6.85
N ASN A 27 3.84 1.92 -7.90
CA ASN A 27 4.70 1.73 -9.07
C ASN A 27 5.72 2.86 -9.17
N GLU A 28 6.70 2.75 -10.06
CA GLU A 28 7.78 3.75 -10.15
C GLU A 28 7.28 5.17 -10.50
N PRO A 29 6.42 5.38 -11.53
CA PRO A 29 5.94 6.71 -11.86
C PRO A 29 5.16 7.38 -10.72
N VAL A 30 4.23 6.66 -10.09
CA VAL A 30 3.38 7.20 -9.01
C VAL A 30 4.21 7.40 -7.74
N GLY A 31 5.04 6.42 -7.39
CA GLY A 31 5.86 6.45 -6.18
C GLY A 31 6.79 7.66 -6.14
N ARG A 32 7.39 8.01 -7.30
CA ARG A 32 8.27 9.18 -7.43
C ARG A 32 7.62 10.50 -7.00
N HIS A 33 6.32 10.66 -7.25
CA HIS A 33 5.60 11.90 -6.98
C HIS A 33 4.84 11.90 -5.65
N HIS A 34 4.39 10.73 -5.18
CA HIS A 34 3.40 10.66 -4.12
C HIS A 34 3.79 9.81 -2.91
N ALA A 35 4.83 8.96 -3.00
CA ALA A 35 5.19 8.09 -1.88
C ALA A 35 5.77 8.88 -0.68
N ALA A 36 6.66 9.84 -0.94
CA ALA A 36 7.33 10.62 0.11
C ALA A 36 6.37 11.28 1.13
N PRO A 37 5.34 12.06 0.72
CA PRO A 37 4.42 12.68 1.68
C PRO A 37 3.61 11.65 2.47
N LEU A 38 3.28 10.50 1.86
CA LEU A 38 2.52 9.44 2.50
C LEU A 38 3.36 8.68 3.54
N LEU A 39 4.61 8.33 3.20
CA LEU A 39 5.55 7.72 4.13
C LEU A 39 5.82 8.64 5.33
N ALA A 40 5.95 9.95 5.09
CA ALA A 40 6.11 10.94 6.14
C ALA A 40 4.89 11.00 7.08
N SER A 41 3.67 11.00 6.52
CA SER A 41 2.42 10.95 7.29
C SER A 41 2.34 9.70 8.18
N LEU A 42 2.63 8.53 7.61
CA LEU A 42 2.62 7.25 8.34
C LEU A 42 3.66 7.24 9.47
N SER A 43 4.88 7.67 9.18
CA SER A 43 5.97 7.72 10.16
C SER A 43 5.66 8.69 11.29
N ALA A 44 5.10 9.87 10.98
CA ALA A 44 4.67 10.85 11.98
C ALA A 44 3.56 10.32 12.91
N ALA A 45 2.74 9.39 12.43
CA ALA A 45 1.73 8.69 13.22
C ALA A 45 2.27 7.46 13.97
N GLY A 46 3.58 7.21 13.95
CA GLY A 46 4.23 6.12 14.70
C GLY A 46 4.23 4.75 13.99
N PHE A 47 3.96 4.71 12.69
CA PHE A 47 4.11 3.49 11.89
C PHE A 47 5.58 3.28 11.47
N GLU A 48 5.90 2.04 11.09
CA GLU A 48 7.14 1.65 10.41
C GLU A 48 6.81 1.32 8.93
N PRO A 49 6.59 2.33 8.07
CA PRO A 49 6.20 2.07 6.69
C PRO A 49 7.37 1.55 5.85
N VAL A 50 7.11 0.50 5.05
CA VAL A 50 8.00 0.06 3.97
C VAL A 50 7.39 0.41 2.62
N CYS A 51 8.20 0.94 1.71
CA CYS A 51 7.78 1.22 0.33
C CYS A 51 8.12 0.03 -0.55
N LEU A 52 7.10 -0.60 -1.13
CA LEU A 52 7.19 -1.73 -2.02
C LEU A 52 6.74 -1.33 -3.42
N THR A 53 7.38 -1.88 -4.44
CA THR A 53 7.07 -1.55 -5.83
C THR A 53 6.69 -2.79 -6.62
N ILE A 54 5.65 -2.65 -7.44
CA ILE A 54 5.27 -3.65 -8.45
C ILE A 54 5.26 -3.01 -9.84
N PRO A 55 5.47 -3.79 -10.91
CA PRO A 55 5.30 -3.29 -12.27
C PRO A 55 3.86 -2.81 -12.51
N ASP A 56 3.69 -1.81 -13.37
CA ASP A 56 2.41 -1.15 -13.64
C ASP A 56 1.79 -1.56 -14.97
N GLY A 57 0.45 -1.57 -15.02
CA GLY A 57 -0.34 -1.83 -16.22
C GLY A 57 -0.97 -3.22 -16.27
N GLU A 58 -2.05 -3.36 -17.04
CA GLU A 58 -2.88 -4.57 -17.13
C GLU A 58 -2.09 -5.86 -17.43
N PRO A 59 -1.03 -5.87 -18.28
CA PRO A 59 -0.23 -7.07 -18.51
C PRO A 59 0.44 -7.65 -17.26
N PHE A 60 0.61 -6.84 -16.22
CA PHE A 60 1.21 -7.24 -14.94
C PHE A 60 0.17 -7.56 -13.87
N LYS A 61 -1.13 -7.52 -14.20
CA LYS A 61 -2.22 -8.00 -13.33
C LYS A 61 -2.28 -9.53 -13.34
N THR A 62 -1.22 -10.16 -12.86
CA THR A 62 -1.03 -11.60 -12.90
C THR A 62 -0.71 -12.17 -11.52
N LEU A 63 -0.84 -13.49 -11.38
CA LEU A 63 -0.51 -14.17 -10.13
C LEU A 63 0.99 -14.15 -9.84
N GLU A 64 1.83 -14.03 -10.86
CA GLU A 64 3.28 -13.88 -10.71
C GLU A 64 3.63 -12.55 -10.04
N THR A 65 2.98 -11.45 -10.43
CA THR A 65 3.16 -10.14 -9.75
C THR A 65 2.70 -10.22 -8.30
N VAL A 66 1.58 -10.91 -8.03
CA VAL A 66 1.09 -11.14 -6.67
C VAL A 66 2.08 -11.99 -5.86
N ALA A 67 2.67 -13.03 -6.45
CA ALA A 67 3.67 -13.86 -5.81
C ALA A 67 4.92 -13.06 -5.43
N GLY A 68 5.44 -12.23 -6.35
CA GLY A 68 6.56 -11.33 -6.06
C GLY A 68 6.23 -10.28 -4.99
N LEU A 69 4.96 -9.82 -4.92
CA LEU A 69 4.53 -8.96 -3.83
C LEU A 69 4.51 -9.71 -2.49
N TYR A 70 4.11 -10.99 -2.44
CA TYR A 70 4.21 -11.77 -1.20
C TYR A 70 5.64 -11.90 -0.69
N GLU A 71 6.60 -12.12 -1.58
CA GLU A 71 8.02 -12.19 -1.21
C GLU A 71 8.47 -10.91 -0.50
N GLN A 72 8.13 -9.75 -1.09
CA GLN A 72 8.41 -8.44 -0.50
C GLN A 72 7.70 -8.24 0.86
N LEU A 73 6.44 -8.65 0.99
CA LEU A 73 5.67 -8.54 2.24
C LEU A 73 6.27 -9.42 3.37
N VAL A 74 6.71 -10.62 3.04
CA VAL A 74 7.37 -11.55 3.98
C VAL A 74 8.72 -11.01 4.40
N GLU A 75 9.53 -10.52 3.45
CA GLU A 75 10.84 -9.93 3.74
C GLU A 75 10.71 -8.69 4.65
N ALA A 76 9.69 -7.87 4.42
CA ALA A 76 9.36 -6.74 5.28
C ALA A 76 8.81 -7.13 6.68
N LYS A 77 8.54 -8.42 6.90
CA LYS A 77 7.99 -8.99 8.15
C LYS A 77 6.61 -8.44 8.50
N LEU A 78 5.72 -8.31 7.52
CA LEU A 78 4.35 -7.88 7.75
C LEU A 78 3.51 -9.03 8.31
N ASP A 79 2.69 -8.70 9.31
CA ASP A 79 1.82 -9.65 9.98
C ASP A 79 0.34 -9.41 9.62
N ARG A 80 -0.56 -10.15 10.27
CA ARG A 80 -2.00 -10.10 9.98
C ARG A 80 -2.67 -8.76 10.28
N ARG A 81 -2.02 -7.90 11.06
CA ARG A 81 -2.53 -6.59 11.46
C ARG A 81 -1.85 -5.45 10.71
N SER A 82 -0.76 -5.73 9.99
CA SER A 82 -0.06 -4.76 9.15
C SER A 82 -0.94 -4.30 7.99
N PRO A 83 -1.33 -3.01 7.92
CA PRO A 83 -2.06 -2.49 6.79
C PRO A 83 -1.20 -2.50 5.52
N ILE A 84 -1.82 -2.88 4.40
CA ILE A 84 -1.28 -2.70 3.05
C ILE A 84 -2.02 -1.53 2.40
N ILE A 85 -1.28 -0.51 1.98
CA ILE A 85 -1.77 0.71 1.36
C ILE A 85 -1.41 0.68 -0.12
N ALA A 86 -2.40 0.63 -1.01
CA ALA A 86 -2.21 0.76 -2.45
C ALA A 86 -2.26 2.23 -2.87
N LEU A 87 -1.17 2.73 -3.46
CA LEU A 87 -1.08 4.07 -4.04
C LEU A 87 -0.85 3.96 -5.54
N GLY A 88 -1.90 4.15 -6.33
CA GLY A 88 -1.85 4.01 -7.78
C GLY A 88 -3.23 3.97 -8.43
N GLY A 89 -3.28 3.60 -9.70
CA GLY A 89 -4.53 3.42 -10.45
C GLY A 89 -5.23 2.09 -10.16
N GLY A 90 -6.34 1.82 -10.86
CA GLY A 90 -7.18 0.63 -10.66
C GLY A 90 -6.43 -0.69 -10.78
N VAL A 91 -5.53 -0.83 -11.76
CA VAL A 91 -4.76 -2.08 -11.94
C VAL A 91 -3.88 -2.40 -10.73
N LEU A 92 -3.16 -1.40 -10.21
CA LEU A 92 -2.34 -1.54 -9.01
C LEU A 92 -3.21 -1.82 -7.78
N GLY A 93 -4.35 -1.13 -7.67
CA GLY A 93 -5.33 -1.30 -6.61
C GLY A 93 -5.90 -2.73 -6.57
N ASP A 94 -6.26 -3.29 -7.72
CA ASP A 94 -6.79 -4.65 -7.85
C ASP A 94 -5.74 -5.70 -7.49
N THR A 95 -4.53 -5.56 -8.04
CA THR A 95 -3.43 -6.51 -7.81
C THR A 95 -3.03 -6.52 -6.33
N THR A 96 -2.86 -5.33 -5.75
CA THR A 96 -2.52 -5.19 -4.33
C THR A 96 -3.67 -5.62 -3.43
N GLY A 97 -4.91 -5.29 -3.78
CA GLY A 97 -6.10 -5.67 -3.02
C GLY A 97 -6.32 -7.18 -3.00
N PHE A 98 -6.12 -7.84 -4.14
CA PHE A 98 -6.11 -9.30 -4.21
C PHE A 98 -5.04 -9.89 -3.31
N ALA A 99 -3.79 -9.40 -3.41
CA ALA A 99 -2.70 -9.83 -2.55
C ALA A 99 -3.01 -9.63 -1.06
N ALA A 100 -3.59 -8.49 -0.67
CA ALA A 100 -3.98 -8.21 0.71
C ALA A 100 -5.09 -9.15 1.21
N ALA A 101 -6.05 -9.51 0.36
CA ALA A 101 -7.15 -10.41 0.71
C ALA A 101 -6.68 -11.86 0.96
N THR A 102 -5.60 -12.28 0.31
CA THR A 102 -5.09 -13.66 0.35
C THR A 102 -3.86 -13.81 1.26
N TYR A 103 -3.05 -12.75 1.43
CA TYR A 103 -1.88 -12.74 2.31
C TYR A 103 -2.30 -13.03 3.75
N LEU A 104 -1.72 -14.08 4.36
CA LEU A 104 -2.06 -14.57 5.70
C LEU A 104 -3.57 -14.82 5.94
N ARG A 105 -4.33 -15.11 4.88
CA ARG A 105 -5.80 -15.25 4.85
C ARG A 105 -6.56 -13.93 5.08
N GLY A 106 -5.95 -12.80 4.73
CA GLY A 106 -6.54 -11.47 4.79
C GLY A 106 -5.82 -10.55 5.77
N VAL A 107 -5.46 -9.36 5.29
CA VAL A 107 -4.90 -8.26 6.09
C VAL A 107 -5.63 -6.94 5.78
N PRO A 108 -5.54 -5.92 6.65
CA PRO A 108 -6.16 -4.62 6.40
C PRO A 108 -5.64 -3.99 5.10
N PHE A 109 -6.56 -3.45 4.31
CA PHE A 109 -6.24 -2.88 3.00
C PHE A 109 -6.80 -1.47 2.86
N VAL A 110 -5.99 -0.56 2.30
CA VAL A 110 -6.34 0.85 2.07
C VAL A 110 -6.06 1.18 0.61
N GLN A 111 -7.03 1.78 -0.07
CA GLN A 111 -6.86 2.29 -1.43
C GLN A 111 -6.69 3.80 -1.44
N ILE A 112 -5.66 4.27 -2.13
CA ILE A 112 -5.42 5.69 -2.44
C ILE A 112 -5.36 5.80 -3.97
N PRO A 113 -6.52 5.95 -4.64
CA PRO A 113 -6.60 5.95 -6.09
C PRO A 113 -5.98 7.23 -6.68
N THR A 114 -5.06 7.07 -7.62
CA THR A 114 -4.43 8.20 -8.35
C THR A 114 -5.07 8.47 -9.71
N THR A 115 -6.01 7.62 -10.13
CA THR A 115 -6.76 7.74 -11.40
C THR A 115 -8.24 7.93 -11.12
N LEU A 116 -8.95 8.62 -12.02
CA LEU A 116 -10.40 8.90 -11.91
C LEU A 116 -11.30 7.82 -12.57
N LEU A 117 -10.71 6.73 -13.06
CA LEU A 117 -11.41 5.66 -13.76
C LEU A 117 -12.29 4.82 -12.84
#